data_AF-A0A1G4T8X0-F1
#
_entry.id   AF-A0A1G4T8X0-F1
#
_cell.length_a   1.000
_cell.length_b   1.000
_cell.length_c   1.000
_cell.angle_alpha   90.00
_cell.angle_beta   90.00
_cell.angle_gamma   90.00
#
_symmetry.space_group_name_H-M   'P 1'
#
loop_
_entity.id
_entity.type
_entity.pdbx_description
1 polymer ?
#
loop_
_entity_poly.entity_id
_entity_poly.type
_entity_poly.pdbx_seq_one_letter_code
_entity_poly.pdbx_strand_id
1 'polypeptide(L)'
;MKTLTKTLALISLAVASGCTTMEDAKPAMQSLKGQPVQAAFAKLGYPDAEQNIAGKKIYVWNTSSSGTYTVPTTNTATTYVNGQAIYSTVQGTRTESYDYSCKLRLIASQGGIIENWDWDGNIGGCERYAARLKG
;
A
#
# COMPACT_ATOMS: atom_id res chain seq x y z
N MET A 1 47.85 -29.08 9.87
CA MET A 1 46.90 -29.82 10.72
C MET A 1 45.97 -28.82 11.41
N LYS A 2 44.66 -29.07 11.34
CA LYS A 2 43.56 -28.42 12.09
C LYS A 2 43.15 -27.01 11.61
N THR A 3 42.27 -26.89 10.61
CA THR A 3 40.79 -27.04 10.60
C THR A 3 40.02 -25.80 11.04
N LEU A 4 39.27 -25.26 10.07
CA LEU A 4 37.92 -24.72 10.18
C LEU A 4 37.64 -23.71 11.31
N THR A 5 37.56 -22.44 10.92
CA THR A 5 36.59 -21.53 11.54
C THR A 5 35.70 -21.01 10.42
N LYS A 6 34.56 -21.69 10.23
CA LYS A 6 33.46 -21.25 9.38
C LYS A 6 32.96 -19.91 9.91
N THR A 7 33.35 -18.81 9.29
CA THR A 7 32.74 -17.51 9.52
C THR A 7 31.31 -17.59 9.02
N LEU A 8 30.39 -17.77 9.96
CA LEU A 8 28.96 -17.79 9.75
C LEU A 8 28.56 -16.44 9.14
N ALA A 9 28.34 -16.40 7.82
CA ALA A 9 27.69 -15.28 7.17
C ALA A 9 26.23 -15.25 7.66
N LEU A 10 25.99 -14.54 8.77
CA LEU A 10 24.66 -14.10 9.17
C LEU A 10 24.18 -13.13 8.08
N ILE A 11 23.44 -13.68 7.11
CA ILE A 11 22.62 -12.91 6.19
C ILE A 11 21.53 -12.29 7.05
N SER A 12 21.72 -11.02 7.39
CA SER A 12 20.73 -10.13 7.95
C SER A 12 19.55 -10.07 6.97
N LEU A 13 18.52 -10.88 7.21
CA LEU A 13 17.25 -10.79 6.51
C LEU A 13 16.53 -9.54 7.01
N ALA A 14 16.96 -8.37 6.53
CA ALA A 14 16.28 -7.11 6.71
C ALA A 14 14.95 -7.21 5.94
N VAL A 15 13.88 -7.57 6.65
CA VAL A 15 12.53 -7.45 6.11
C VAL A 15 12.26 -5.96 5.96
N ALA A 16 12.53 -5.42 4.77
CA ALA A 16 12.17 -4.07 4.41
C ALA A 16 10.64 -4.01 4.32
N SER A 17 9.97 -3.80 5.46
CA SER A 17 8.61 -3.27 5.50
C SER A 17 8.66 -1.79 5.11
N GLY A 18 9.12 -1.51 3.90
CA GLY A 18 8.98 -0.19 3.30
C GLY A 18 7.54 -0.04 2.84
N CYS A 19 6.95 1.15 3.04
CA CYS A 19 5.65 1.48 2.49
C CYS A 19 5.64 1.12 1.00
N THR A 20 4.94 0.06 0.61
CA THR A 20 4.91 -0.37 -0.79
C THR A 20 3.84 0.43 -1.51
N THR A 21 4.24 1.22 -2.48
CA THR A 21 3.30 1.93 -3.34
C THR A 21 3.02 1.12 -4.61
N MET A 22 1.93 1.44 -5.29
CA MET A 22 1.65 0.85 -6.61
C MET A 22 2.73 1.17 -7.64
N GLU A 23 3.40 2.30 -7.48
CA GLU A 23 4.55 2.67 -8.29
C GLU A 23 5.69 1.66 -8.16
N ASP A 24 5.96 1.22 -6.93
CA ASP A 24 6.96 0.17 -6.66
C ASP A 24 6.54 -1.21 -7.17
N ALA A 25 5.24 -1.43 -7.37
CA ALA A 25 4.68 -2.68 -7.89
C ALA A 25 4.65 -2.73 -9.44
N LYS A 26 4.90 -1.60 -10.13
CA LYS A 26 4.94 -1.55 -11.60
C LYS A 26 5.80 -2.65 -12.22
N PRO A 27 7.05 -2.91 -11.78
CA PRO A 27 7.87 -3.97 -12.39
C PRO A 27 7.23 -5.36 -12.27
N ALA A 28 6.62 -5.68 -11.13
CA ALA A 28 5.91 -6.93 -10.94
C ALA A 28 4.69 -7.03 -11.88
N MET A 29 3.93 -5.95 -12.05
CA MET A 29 2.81 -5.90 -12.99
C MET A 29 3.27 -6.07 -14.45
N GLN A 30 4.39 -5.42 -14.84
CA GLN A 30 4.97 -5.61 -16.17
C GLN A 30 5.43 -7.05 -16.38
N SER A 31 6.00 -7.71 -15.35
CA SER A 31 6.42 -9.11 -15.45
C SER A 31 5.26 -10.08 -15.70
N LEU A 32 4.04 -9.70 -15.32
CA LEU A 32 2.82 -10.49 -15.54
C LEU A 32 2.23 -10.29 -16.94
N LYS A 33 2.68 -9.30 -17.73
CA LYS A 33 2.21 -9.13 -19.10
C LYS A 33 2.59 -10.35 -19.95
N GLY A 34 1.65 -10.80 -20.78
CA GLY A 34 1.78 -12.02 -21.58
C GLY A 34 1.50 -13.31 -20.80
N GLN A 35 1.34 -13.25 -19.47
CA GLN A 35 0.97 -14.42 -18.67
C GLN A 35 -0.56 -14.63 -18.68
N PRO A 36 -1.02 -15.85 -18.34
CA PRO A 36 -2.45 -16.08 -18.09
C PRO A 36 -2.92 -15.33 -16.84
N VAL A 37 -4.18 -14.87 -16.85
CA VAL A 37 -4.81 -14.13 -15.73
C VAL A 37 -4.75 -14.86 -14.38
N GLN A 38 -4.64 -16.19 -14.39
CA GLN A 38 -4.45 -17.01 -13.19
C GLN A 38 -3.18 -16.65 -12.42
N ALA A 39 -2.12 -16.16 -13.09
CA ALA A 39 -0.91 -15.69 -12.43
C ALA A 39 -1.16 -14.44 -11.58
N ALA A 40 -2.04 -13.54 -12.05
CA ALA A 40 -2.51 -12.40 -11.27
C ALA A 40 -3.39 -12.84 -10.11
N PHE A 41 -4.30 -13.79 -10.34
CA PHE A 41 -5.21 -14.30 -9.30
C PHE A 41 -4.46 -15.01 -8.17
N ALA A 42 -3.38 -15.71 -8.48
CA ALA A 42 -2.52 -16.34 -7.47
C ALA A 42 -1.89 -15.33 -6.51
N LYS A 43 -1.62 -14.10 -6.97
CA LYS A 43 -1.06 -13.01 -6.15
C LYS A 43 -2.14 -12.18 -5.46
N LEU A 44 -3.16 -11.78 -6.19
CA LEU A 44 -4.15 -10.79 -5.73
C LEU A 44 -5.39 -11.42 -5.08
N GLY A 45 -5.64 -12.70 -5.32
CA GLY A 45 -6.95 -13.32 -5.14
C GLY A 45 -7.87 -13.07 -6.34
N TYR A 46 -9.09 -13.61 -6.28
CA TYR A 46 -10.10 -13.34 -7.31
C TYR A 46 -10.52 -11.87 -7.32
N PRO A 47 -10.88 -11.33 -8.50
CA PRO A 47 -11.36 -9.95 -8.64
C PRO A 47 -12.76 -9.80 -8.06
N ASP A 48 -13.09 -8.57 -7.67
CA ASP A 48 -14.42 -8.20 -7.21
C ASP A 48 -15.43 -8.12 -8.38
N ALA A 49 -14.93 -7.87 -9.61
CA ALA A 49 -15.73 -7.86 -10.82
C ALA A 49 -14.94 -8.29 -12.07
N GLU A 50 -15.64 -8.90 -13.02
CA GLU A 50 -15.19 -9.11 -14.41
C GLU A 50 -16.10 -8.32 -15.35
N GLN A 51 -15.52 -7.66 -16.34
CA GLN A 51 -16.23 -6.93 -17.38
C GLN A 51 -15.70 -7.35 -18.75
N ASN A 52 -16.56 -7.33 -19.77
CA ASN A 52 -16.16 -7.51 -21.16
C ASN A 52 -16.40 -6.21 -21.92
N ILE A 53 -15.33 -5.55 -22.36
CA ILE A 53 -15.39 -4.25 -23.03
C ILE A 53 -14.52 -4.30 -24.27
N ALA A 54 -15.10 -3.99 -25.44
CA ALA A 54 -14.38 -3.93 -26.72
C ALA A 54 -13.55 -5.19 -27.03
N GLY A 55 -14.08 -6.38 -26.72
CA GLY A 55 -13.37 -7.64 -26.93
C GLY A 55 -12.22 -7.89 -25.94
N LYS A 56 -12.12 -7.13 -24.85
CA LYS A 56 -11.18 -7.37 -23.75
C LYS A 56 -11.92 -7.79 -22.48
N LYS A 57 -11.26 -8.60 -21.68
CA LYS A 57 -11.70 -8.92 -20.32
C LYS A 57 -11.00 -7.98 -19.35
N ILE A 58 -11.78 -7.32 -18.50
CA ILE A 58 -11.28 -6.39 -17.49
C ILE A 58 -11.63 -6.97 -16.12
N TYR A 59 -10.62 -7.28 -15.33
CA TYR A 59 -10.77 -7.76 -13.97
C TYR A 59 -10.47 -6.64 -12.99
N VAL A 60 -11.38 -6.41 -12.06
CA VAL A 60 -11.34 -5.25 -11.17
C VAL A 60 -11.22 -5.71 -9.72
N TRP A 61 -10.26 -5.15 -9.02
CA TRP A 61 -10.17 -5.24 -7.56
C TRP A 61 -10.38 -3.84 -6.97
N ASN A 62 -11.24 -3.72 -5.98
CA ASN A 62 -11.63 -2.46 -5.37
C ASN A 62 -11.51 -2.49 -3.85
N THR A 63 -11.07 -1.37 -3.29
CA THR A 63 -10.94 -1.13 -1.84
C THR A 63 -11.47 0.26 -1.56
N SER A 64 -12.19 0.39 -0.46
CA SER A 64 -12.57 1.67 0.10
C SER A 64 -12.68 1.52 1.62
N SER A 65 -12.06 2.41 2.36
CA SER A 65 -12.10 2.48 3.82
C SER A 65 -11.92 3.92 4.25
N SER A 66 -12.93 4.48 4.90
CA SER A 66 -12.90 5.84 5.42
C SER A 66 -13.18 5.84 6.91
N GLY A 67 -12.63 6.80 7.64
CA GLY A 67 -12.84 6.91 9.07
C GLY A 67 -12.07 8.07 9.69
N THR A 68 -12.03 8.08 11.01
CA THR A 68 -11.34 9.12 11.77
C THR A 68 -10.50 8.49 12.86
N TYR A 69 -9.39 9.13 13.20
CA TYR A 69 -8.56 8.77 14.34
C TYR A 69 -8.15 10.02 15.13
N THR A 70 -7.99 9.85 16.43
CA THR A 70 -7.63 10.95 17.33
C THR A 70 -6.15 10.86 17.67
N VAL A 71 -5.41 11.95 17.45
CA VAL A 71 -4.00 12.04 17.84
C VAL A 71 -3.79 13.08 18.93
N PRO A 72 -2.90 12.83 19.90
CA PRO A 72 -2.57 13.80 20.92
C PRO A 72 -1.87 15.02 20.31
N THR A 73 -2.15 16.19 20.87
CA THR A 73 -1.52 17.46 20.49
C THR A 73 -1.09 18.21 21.74
N THR A 74 0.05 18.88 21.68
CA THR A 74 0.48 19.80 22.72
C THR A 74 0.34 21.24 22.21
N ASN A 75 -0.30 22.09 23.01
CA ASN A 75 -0.37 23.52 22.75
C ASN A 75 0.31 24.29 23.88
N THR A 76 0.86 25.45 23.58
CA THR A 76 1.41 26.37 24.58
C THR A 76 0.33 27.37 24.98
N ALA A 77 -0.03 27.40 26.27
CA ALA A 77 -0.91 28.40 26.84
C ALA A 77 -0.09 29.47 27.57
N THR A 78 -0.29 30.73 27.19
CA THR A 78 0.29 31.88 27.89
C THR A 78 -0.71 32.42 28.89
N THR A 79 -0.32 32.53 30.14
CA THR A 79 -1.10 33.14 31.23
C THR A 79 -0.32 34.31 31.81
N TYR A 80 -1.01 35.33 32.34
CA TYR A 80 -0.34 36.48 32.94
C TYR A 80 -0.61 36.50 34.44
N VAL A 81 0.44 36.49 35.25
CA VAL A 81 0.36 36.67 36.71
C VAL A 81 1.13 37.93 37.05
N ASN A 82 0.43 38.92 37.63
CA ASN A 82 0.99 40.24 37.94
C ASN A 82 1.68 40.95 36.75
N GLY A 83 1.14 40.78 35.54
CA GLY A 83 1.69 41.36 34.31
C GLY A 83 2.87 40.59 33.69
N GLN A 84 3.35 39.52 34.32
CA GLN A 84 4.41 38.66 33.79
C GLN A 84 3.81 37.45 33.08
N ALA A 85 4.29 37.15 31.87
CA ALA A 85 3.86 35.99 31.09
C ALA A 85 4.45 34.69 31.66
N ILE A 86 3.57 33.71 31.89
CA ILE A 86 3.88 32.32 32.27
C ILE A 86 3.38 31.42 31.14
N TYR A 87 4.30 30.62 30.58
CA TYR A 87 3.99 29.65 29.54
C TYR A 87 3.77 28.27 30.16
N SER A 88 2.68 27.63 29.78
CA SER A 88 2.32 26.27 30.23
C SER A 88 2.01 25.40 29.02
N THR A 89 2.37 24.12 29.08
CA THR A 89 2.02 23.16 28.03
C THR A 89 0.69 22.52 28.38
N VAL A 90 -0.29 22.65 27.51
CA VAL A 90 -1.60 22.00 27.64
C VAL A 90 -1.71 20.83 26.66
N GLN A 91 -2.20 19.70 27.16
CA GLN A 91 -2.47 18.52 26.35
C GLN A 91 -3.87 18.64 25.75
N GLY A 92 -3.99 18.28 24.48
CA GLY A 92 -5.25 18.22 23.76
C GLY A 92 -5.23 17.08 22.76
N THR A 93 -6.27 17.02 21.95
CA THR A 93 -6.40 16.02 20.89
C THR A 93 -6.90 16.68 19.62
N ARG A 94 -6.39 16.27 18.47
CA ARG A 94 -6.97 16.58 17.16
C ARG A 94 -7.53 15.31 16.54
N THR A 95 -8.68 15.44 15.89
CA THR A 95 -9.27 14.34 15.12
C THR A 95 -8.88 14.53 13.66
N GLU A 96 -8.25 13.50 13.11
CA GLU A 96 -7.87 13.42 11.71
C GLU A 96 -8.80 12.45 10.99
N SER A 97 -9.09 12.74 9.72
CA SER A 97 -9.92 11.88 8.87
C SER A 97 -9.06 11.21 7.81
N TYR A 98 -9.43 9.99 7.43
CA TYR A 98 -8.86 9.31 6.28
C TYR A 98 -9.96 8.80 5.36
N ASP A 99 -9.65 8.74 4.07
CA ASP A 99 -10.49 8.15 3.03
C ASP A 99 -9.59 7.39 2.06
N TYR A 100 -9.38 6.11 2.34
CA TYR A 100 -8.54 5.22 1.56
C TYR A 100 -9.35 4.54 0.48
N SER A 101 -8.92 4.67 -0.76
CA SER A 101 -9.57 4.02 -1.90
C SER A 101 -8.54 3.51 -2.89
N CYS A 102 -8.85 2.38 -3.54
CA CYS A 102 -8.07 1.90 -4.66
C CYS A 102 -8.90 1.00 -5.58
N LYS A 103 -8.79 1.26 -6.89
CA LYS A 103 -9.38 0.45 -7.95
C LYS A 103 -8.26 0.00 -8.89
N LEU A 104 -7.87 -1.27 -8.78
CA LEU A 104 -6.90 -1.91 -9.65
C LEU A 104 -7.64 -2.63 -10.79
N ARG A 105 -7.17 -2.44 -12.02
CA ARG A 105 -7.74 -3.01 -13.24
C ARG A 105 -6.67 -3.79 -13.99
N LEU A 106 -6.99 -5.02 -14.34
CA LEU A 106 -6.21 -5.88 -15.23
C LEU A 106 -6.99 -6.00 -16.53
N ILE A 107 -6.34 -5.67 -17.65
CA ILE A 107 -6.88 -5.80 -18.99
C ILE A 107 -6.25 -7.01 -19.67
N ALA A 108 -7.08 -7.94 -20.12
CA ALA A 108 -6.67 -9.17 -20.79
C ALA A 108 -7.40 -9.37 -22.12
N SER A 109 -6.81 -10.17 -22.99
CA SER A 109 -7.47 -10.68 -24.20
C SER A 109 -8.67 -11.57 -23.84
N GLN A 110 -9.55 -11.89 -24.81
CA GLN A 110 -10.60 -12.90 -24.61
C GLN A 110 -10.03 -14.26 -24.19
N GLY A 111 -8.82 -14.60 -24.66
CA GLY A 111 -8.11 -15.83 -24.29
C GLY A 111 -7.51 -15.80 -22.88
N GLY A 112 -7.71 -14.72 -22.11
CA GLY A 112 -7.22 -14.61 -20.74
C GLY A 112 -5.72 -14.33 -20.63
N ILE A 113 -5.12 -13.74 -21.67
CA ILE A 113 -3.72 -13.29 -21.63
C ILE A 113 -3.68 -11.84 -21.18
N ILE A 114 -2.87 -11.56 -20.16
CA ILE A 114 -2.70 -10.24 -19.57
C ILE A 114 -2.01 -9.32 -20.58
N GLU A 115 -2.65 -8.19 -20.92
CA GLU A 115 -2.13 -7.22 -21.88
C GLU A 115 -1.70 -5.93 -21.18
N ASN A 116 -2.52 -5.44 -20.26
CA ASN A 116 -2.24 -4.20 -19.56
C ASN A 116 -2.85 -4.14 -18.16
N TRP A 117 -2.44 -3.11 -17.43
CA TRP A 117 -2.93 -2.80 -16.10
C TRP A 117 -3.05 -1.31 -15.91
N ASP A 118 -3.96 -0.91 -15.05
CA ASP A 118 -4.06 0.46 -14.56
C ASP A 118 -4.69 0.47 -13.17
N TRP A 119 -4.51 1.55 -12.43
CA TRP A 119 -5.13 1.73 -11.13
C TRP A 119 -5.47 3.19 -10.89
N ASP A 120 -6.38 3.41 -9.97
CA ASP A 120 -6.78 4.72 -9.49
C ASP A 120 -7.03 4.64 -7.99
N GLY A 121 -6.68 5.69 -7.24
CA GLY A 121 -6.79 5.71 -5.78
C GLY A 121 -5.61 6.37 -5.08
N ASN A 122 -5.59 6.25 -3.75
CA ASN A 122 -4.54 6.84 -2.92
C ASN A 122 -3.62 5.78 -2.31
N ILE A 123 -2.47 6.24 -1.80
CA ILE A 123 -1.41 5.37 -1.26
C ILE A 123 -1.93 4.41 -0.18
N GLY A 124 -2.77 4.90 0.75
CA GLY A 124 -3.32 4.08 1.84
C GLY A 124 -4.32 3.04 1.35
N GLY A 125 -5.09 3.33 0.29
CA GLY A 125 -6.03 2.37 -0.29
C GLY A 125 -5.36 1.28 -1.13
N CYS A 126 -4.27 1.63 -1.83
CA CYS A 126 -3.62 0.74 -2.79
C CYS A 126 -2.47 -0.10 -2.23
N GLU A 127 -1.94 0.23 -1.04
CA GLU A 127 -0.82 -0.48 -0.41
C GLU A 127 -1.01 -2.00 -0.38
N ARG A 128 -2.23 -2.46 -0.04
CA ARG A 128 -2.54 -3.90 0.04
C ARG A 128 -2.30 -4.65 -1.27
N TYR A 129 -2.55 -4.01 -2.41
CA TYR A 129 -2.35 -4.62 -3.72
C TYR A 129 -0.88 -4.53 -4.14
N ALA A 130 -0.24 -3.40 -3.86
CA ALA A 130 1.19 -3.23 -4.12
C ALA A 130 2.03 -4.30 -3.39
N ALA A 131 1.73 -4.56 -2.11
CA ALA A 131 2.40 -5.58 -1.32
C ALA A 131 2.25 -6.97 -1.95
N ARG A 132 1.01 -7.39 -2.26
CA ARG A 132 0.71 -8.69 -2.88
C ARG A 132 1.37 -8.90 -4.24
N LEU A 133 1.52 -7.84 -5.03
CA LEU A 133 2.17 -7.92 -6.33
C LEU A 133 3.68 -8.14 -6.19
N LYS A 134 4.33 -7.48 -5.23
CA LYS A 134 5.79 -7.54 -5.03
C LYS A 134 6.27 -8.85 -4.39
N GLY A 135 5.50 -9.49 -3.50
CA GLY A 135 5.92 -10.74 -2.84
C GLY A 135 4.89 -11.26 -1.87
#